data_AF-A0A1L5KPG7-F1
#
_entry.id   AF-A0A1L5KPG7-F1
#
_cell.length_a   1.000
_cell.length_b   1.000
_cell.length_c   1.000
_cell.angle_alpha   90.00
_cell.angle_beta   90.00
_cell.angle_gamma   90.00
#
_symmetry.space_group_name_H-M   'P 1'
#
loop_
_entity.id
_entity.type
_entity.pdbx_description
1 polymer ?
#
loop_
_entity_poly.entity_id
_entity_poly.type
_entity_poly.pdbx_seq_one_letter_code
_entity_poly.pdbx_strand_id
1 'polypeptide(L)' 'MLTGTELVNELVDEFNELKLSTMAATLDDLYHRPGFLEMDRLTMIAELIGPQFQEKVSTTLKNRLTVAHL' A
#
# COMPACT_ATOMS: atom_id res chain seq x y z
N MET A 1 -1.67 -2.86 -26.18
CA MET A 1 -0.72 -3.56 -25.30
C MET A 1 -0.78 -2.84 -23.97
N LEU A 2 -1.03 -3.53 -22.87
CA LEU A 2 -1.03 -2.90 -21.55
C LEU A 2 0.42 -2.48 -21.25
N THR A 3 0.67 -1.18 -21.15
CA THR A 3 1.98 -0.66 -20.73
C THR A 3 2.17 -0.87 -19.22
N GLY A 4 3.42 -0.87 -18.73
CA GLY A 4 3.68 -0.99 -17.28
C GLY A 4 2.95 0.07 -16.45
N THR A 5 2.80 1.27 -17.01
CA THR A 5 2.09 2.39 -16.37
C THR A 5 0.58 2.16 -16.31
N GLU A 6 -0.02 1.63 -17.38
CA GLU A 6 -1.46 1.30 -17.37
C GLU A 6 -1.78 0.22 -16.33
N LEU A 7 -0.94 -0.80 -16.20
CA LEU A 7 -1.10 -1.83 -15.18
C LEU A 7 -1.00 -1.25 -13.77
N VAL A 8 -0.04 -0.37 -13.51
CA VAL A 8 0.11 0.28 -12.20
C VAL A 8 -1.10 1.13 -11.86
N ASN A 9 -1.62 1.91 -12.81
CA ASN A 9 -2.82 2.71 -12.60
C ASN A 9 -4.05 1.85 -12.26
N GLU A 10 -4.25 0.74 -12.98
CA GLU A 10 -5.34 -0.19 -12.69
C GLU A 10 -5.22 -0.78 -11.28
N LEU A 11 -4.03 -1.23 -10.88
CA LEU A 11 -3.80 -1.76 -9.53
C LEU A 11 -3.96 -0.71 -8.43
N VAL A 12 -3.58 0.54 -8.70
CA VAL A 12 -3.81 1.68 -7.78
C VAL A 12 -5.31 1.92 -7.59
N ASP A 13 -6.09 1.89 -8.68
CA ASP A 13 -7.54 2.04 -8.64
C ASP A 13 -8.21 0.89 -7.86
N GLU A 14 -7.82 -0.36 -8.13
CA GLU A 14 -8.31 -1.54 -7.39
C GLU A 14 -7.99 -1.46 -5.89
N PHE A 15 -6.78 -1.04 -5.51
CA PHE A 15 -6.43 -0.85 -4.11
C PHE A 15 -7.26 0.23 -3.43
N ASN A 16 -7.54 1.33 -4.12
CA ASN A 16 -8.41 2.38 -3.60
C ASN A 16 -9.85 1.90 -3.42
N GLU A 17 -10.39 1.10 -4.35
CA GLU A 17 -11.72 0.50 -4.24
C GLU A 17 -11.83 -0.41 -3.00
N LEU A 18 -10.77 -1.16 -2.70
CA LEU A 18 -10.68 -2.01 -1.51
C LEU A 18 -10.35 -1.25 -0.21
N LYS A 19 -10.27 0.09 -0.25
CA LYS A 19 -9.85 0.94 0.89
C LYS A 19 -8.45 0.62 1.40
N LEU A 20 -7.57 0.21 0.51
CA LEU A 20 -6.14 -0.01 0.74
C LEU A 20 -5.34 1.20 0.22
N SER A 21 -5.78 2.42 0.56
CA SER A 21 -5.23 3.67 0.03
C SER A 21 -3.74 3.85 0.31
N THR A 22 -3.24 3.29 1.42
CA THR A 22 -1.81 3.35 1.76
C THR A 22 -1.00 2.41 0.86
N MET A 23 -1.54 1.23 0.51
CA MET A 23 -0.92 0.36 -0.50
C MET A 23 -0.94 1.00 -1.89
N ALA A 24 -2.05 1.67 -2.26
CA ALA A 24 -2.16 2.38 -3.54
C ALA A 24 -1.08 3.46 -3.69
N ALA A 25 -0.95 4.34 -2.68
CA ALA A 25 0.08 5.37 -2.67
C ALA A 25 1.50 4.77 -2.68
N THR A 26 1.72 3.67 -1.96
CA THR A 26 3.04 3.02 -1.92
C THR A 26 3.39 2.36 -3.25
N LEU A 27 2.43 1.75 -3.94
CA LEU A 27 2.66 1.16 -5.27
C LEU A 27 3.06 2.23 -6.29
N ASP A 28 2.34 3.35 -6.31
CA ASP A 28 2.64 4.48 -7.20
C ASP A 28 4.03 5.04 -6.94
N ASP A 29 4.38 5.27 -5.67
CA ASP A 29 5.71 5.73 -5.26
C ASP A 29 6.81 4.73 -5.67
N LEU A 30 6.59 3.44 -5.43
CA LEU A 30 7.56 2.40 -5.77
C LEU A 30 7.84 2.35 -7.27
N TYR A 31 6.81 2.40 -8.10
CA TYR A 31 6.96 2.33 -9.56
C TYR A 31 7.76 3.51 -10.13
N HIS A 32 7.64 4.70 -9.53
CA HIS A 32 8.36 5.90 -9.97
C HIS A 32 9.76 6.05 -9.37
N ARG A 33 10.22 5.13 -8.51
CA ARG A 33 11.56 5.21 -7.92
C ARG A 33 12.66 4.87 -8.94
N PRO A 34 13.81 5.57 -8.92
CA PRO A 34 14.93 5.34 -9.84
C PRO A 34 15.59 3.95 -9.80
N GLY A 35 15.19 3.08 -8.86
CA GLY A 35 15.75 1.73 -8.66
C GLY A 35 14.68 0.63 -8.69
N PHE A 36 13.50 0.90 -9.25
CA PHE A 36 12.38 -0.04 -9.22
C PHE A 36 12.70 -1.38 -9.88
N LEU A 37 13.42 -1.37 -11.00
CA LEU A 37 13.77 -2.57 -11.76
C LEU A 37 14.86 -3.40 -11.08
N GLU A 38 15.71 -2.76 -10.29
CA GLU A 38 16.81 -3.36 -9.53
C GLU A 38 16.37 -3.86 -8.16
N MET A 39 15.18 -3.48 -7.70
CA MET A 39 14.70 -3.82 -6.37
C MET A 39 14.40 -5.32 -6.24
N ASP A 40 14.87 -5.91 -5.13
CA ASP A 40 14.54 -7.29 -4.80
C ASP A 40 13.01 -7.47 -4.62
N ARG A 41 12.48 -8.57 -5.14
CA ARG A 41 11.02 -8.81 -5.17
C ARG A 41 10.42 -8.99 -3.78
N LEU A 42 11.13 -9.62 -2.84
CA LEU A 42 10.64 -9.76 -1.47
C LEU A 42 10.66 -8.40 -0.75
N THR A 43 11.66 -7.58 -1.04
CA THR A 43 11.73 -6.19 -0.57
C THR A 43 10.56 -5.38 -1.12
N MET A 44 10.24 -5.50 -2.41
CA MET A 44 9.07 -4.85 -3.02
C MET A 44 7.75 -5.19 -2.32
N ILE A 45 7.52 -6.49 -2.07
CA ILE A 45 6.31 -6.97 -1.38
C ILE A 45 6.27 -6.45 0.05
N ALA A 46 7.40 -6.43 0.75
CA ALA A 46 7.48 -5.93 2.12
C ALA A 46 7.21 -4.42 2.19
N GLU A 47 7.78 -3.62 1.28
CA GLU A 47 7.52 -2.19 1.20
C GLU A 47 6.06 -1.90 0.87
N LEU A 48 5.44 -2.68 -0.03
CA LEU A 48 4.04 -2.50 -0.39
C LEU A 48 3.09 -2.80 0.78
N ILE A 49 3.29 -3.92 1.50
CA ILE A 49 2.35 -4.40 2.54
C ILE A 49 2.57 -3.70 3.89
N GLY A 50 3.82 -3.40 4.24
CA GLY A 50 4.23 -2.94 5.57
C GLY A 50 3.46 -1.71 6.07
N PRO A 51 3.45 -0.59 5.32
CA PRO A 51 2.77 0.63 5.71
C PRO A 51 1.27 0.44 5.99
N GLN A 52 0.56 -0.28 5.11
CA GLN A 52 -0.87 -0.53 5.25
C GLN A 52 -1.21 -1.42 6.44
N PHE A 53 -0.36 -2.41 6.73
CA PHE A 53 -0.52 -3.23 7.94
C PHE A 53 -0.34 -2.39 9.21
N GLN A 54 0.69 -1.54 9.27
CA GLN A 54 0.92 -0.65 10.42
C GLN A 54 -0.24 0.31 10.65
N GLU A 55 -0.78 0.90 9.58
CA GLU A 55 -1.97 1.75 9.64
C GLU A 55 -3.17 1.00 10.23
N LYS A 56 -3.43 -0.23 9.77
CA LYS A 56 -4.56 -1.04 10.24
C LYS A 56 -4.42 -1.46 11.71
N VAL A 57 -3.21 -1.81 12.14
CA VAL A 57 -2.90 -2.10 13.55
C VAL A 57 -3.11 -0.86 14.42
N SER A 58 -2.58 0.29 14.01
CA SER A 58 -2.72 1.56 14.74
C SER A 58 -4.19 1.96 14.90
N THR A 59 -4.97 1.85 13.82
CA THR A 59 -6.41 2.15 13.83
C THR A 59 -7.18 1.19 14.74
N THR A 60 -6.89 -0.11 14.65
CA THR A 60 -7.52 -1.13 15.51
C THR A 60 -7.24 -0.87 16.99
N LEU A 61 -5.99 -0.53 17.33
CA LEU A 61 -5.60 -0.22 18.70
C LEU A 61 -6.31 1.03 19.22
N LYS A 62 -6.31 2.13 18.43
CA LYS A 62 -7.01 3.37 18.77
C LYS A 62 -8.49 3.12 19.03
N ASN A 63 -9.17 2.38 18.15
CA ASN A 63 -10.59 2.08 18.29
C ASN A 63 -10.88 1.31 19.59
N ARG A 64 -10.03 0.32 19.94
CA ARG A 64 -10.16 -0.43 21.20
C ARG A 64 -10.00 0.47 22.43
N LEU A 65 -9.03 1.38 22.42
CA LEU A 65 -8.80 2.32 23.51
C LEU A 65 -9.98 3.28 23.70
N THR A 66 -10.56 3.77 22.60
CA THR A 66 -11.75 4.64 22.64
C THR A 66 -12.96 3.91 23.21
N VAL A 67 -13.22 2.67 22.78
CA VAL A 67 -14.34 1.87 23.30
C VAL A 67 -14.17 1.53 24.78
N ALA A 68 -12.94 1.29 25.25
CA ALA A 68 -12.66 0.99 26.65
C ALA A 68 -12.76 2.22 27.58
N HIS A 69 -12.72 3.44 27.03
CA HIS A 69 -12.93 4.70 27.76
C HIS A 69 -14.40 5.15 27.84
N LEU A 70 -15.32 4.38 27.24
CA LEU A 70 -16.78 4.56 27.30
C LEU A 70 -17.40 3.56 28.29
#